data_AF-A0A0F0CHY2-F1
#
_entry.id   AF-A0A0F0CHY2-F1
#
_cell.length_a   1.000
_cell.length_b   1.000
_cell.length_c   1.000
_cell.angle_alpha   90.00
_cell.angle_beta   90.00
_cell.angle_gamma   90.00
#
_symmetry.space_group_name_H-M   'P 1'
#
loop_
_entity.id
_entity.type
_entity.pdbx_description
1 polymer ?
#
loop_
_entity_poly.entity_id
_entity_poly.type
_entity_poly.pdbx_seq_one_letter_code
_entity_poly.pdbx_strand_id
1 'polypeptide(L)'
;MPVTQKQKGIIYMILSALSFAAMQVVVRLTREIPTMEQIFMRNLFILIAACYMIHRNGGSYFGERKYQVGLFGRSVSGFLGLVTLFYASSHAAQGDVTILNKLSPIFVTLLAVVFMKEKMLPIQVPALALSVLGASIVFRPSFQSNPLPLVMALLSALTSGIAYTLLGYLKDKVDAMTIIMHFSTFSVVGSLPFMIGNFVVPSLSQLLFLILIGVFGSLGQAFITYAYRYAPASEISIYNYSGILFSLLFGLIVLGEPVKFTSMIGGALIAAASLMVFVYSSRIGKKI
;
A
#
# COMPACT_ATOMS: atom_id res chain seq x y z
N MET A 1 -4.68 -23.32 -20.10
CA MET A 1 -3.24 -23.15 -19.77
C MET A 1 -3.11 -22.79 -18.30
N PRO A 2 -2.16 -23.37 -17.54
CA PRO A 2 -1.97 -23.03 -16.13
C PRO A 2 -1.51 -21.58 -15.96
N VAL A 3 -1.98 -20.92 -14.90
CA VAL A 3 -1.65 -19.53 -14.57
C VAL A 3 -0.16 -19.42 -14.20
N THR A 4 0.58 -18.55 -14.89
CA THR A 4 2.02 -18.35 -14.63
C THR A 4 2.25 -17.68 -13.26
N GLN A 5 3.43 -17.84 -12.67
CA GLN A 5 3.76 -17.19 -11.39
C GLN A 5 3.53 -15.67 -11.46
N LYS A 6 3.99 -15.04 -12.55
CA LYS A 6 3.75 -13.62 -12.81
C LYS A 6 2.26 -13.26 -12.81
N GLN A 7 1.40 -14.04 -13.48
CA GLN A 7 -0.04 -13.80 -13.47
C GLN A 7 -0.64 -13.92 -12.06
N LYS A 8 -0.19 -14.87 -11.24
CA LYS A 8 -0.60 -14.97 -9.83
C LYS A 8 -0.23 -13.70 -9.06
N GLY A 9 1.00 -13.22 -9.24
CA GLY A 9 1.45 -11.97 -8.64
C GLY A 9 0.56 -10.78 -9.01
N ILE A 10 0.20 -10.65 -10.29
CA ILE A 10 -0.66 -9.58 -10.79
C ILE A 10 -2.04 -9.64 -10.14
N ILE A 11 -2.64 -10.83 -10.09
CA ILE A 11 -3.96 -11.04 -9.46
C ILE A 11 -3.90 -10.63 -7.98
N TYR A 12 -2.88 -11.08 -7.25
CA TYR A 12 -2.69 -10.68 -5.85
C TYR A 12 -2.50 -9.17 -5.70
N MET A 13 -1.76 -8.51 -6.59
CA MET A 13 -1.60 -7.06 -6.51
C MET A 13 -2.93 -6.31 -6.74
N ILE A 14 -3.74 -6.76 -7.70
CA ILE A 14 -5.06 -6.14 -7.98
C ILE A 14 -6.02 -6.38 -6.81
N LEU A 15 -6.07 -7.59 -6.27
CA LEU A 15 -6.88 -7.91 -5.08
C LEU A 15 -6.43 -7.11 -3.86
N SER A 16 -5.11 -6.92 -3.71
CA SER A 16 -4.56 -6.04 -2.68
C SER A 16 -5.04 -4.61 -2.86
N ALA A 17 -4.96 -4.07 -4.08
CA ALA A 17 -5.33 -2.70 -4.38
C ALA A 17 -6.83 -2.46 -4.13
N LEU A 18 -7.68 -3.42 -4.50
CA LEU A 18 -9.12 -3.41 -4.22
C LEU A 18 -9.39 -3.42 -2.71
N SER A 19 -8.74 -4.33 -1.98
CA SER A 19 -8.93 -4.47 -0.53
C SER A 19 -8.49 -3.21 0.22
N PHE A 20 -7.34 -2.63 -0.14
CA PHE A 20 -6.90 -1.37 0.46
C PHE A 20 -7.79 -0.20 0.08
N ALA A 21 -8.29 -0.11 -1.15
CA ALA A 21 -9.24 0.94 -1.53
C ALA A 21 -10.53 0.86 -0.70
N ALA A 22 -11.07 -0.35 -0.50
CA ALA A 22 -12.23 -0.57 0.37
C ALA A 22 -11.92 -0.20 1.82
N MET A 23 -10.76 -0.61 2.35
CA MET A 23 -10.31 -0.25 3.70
C MET A 23 -10.23 1.27 3.89
N GLN A 24 -9.63 2.01 2.96
CA GLN A 24 -9.49 3.47 3.08
C GLN A 24 -10.83 4.20 3.11
N VAL A 25 -11.86 3.67 2.43
CA VAL A 25 -13.22 4.23 2.49
C VAL A 25 -13.81 4.03 3.87
N VAL A 26 -13.62 2.87 4.49
CA VAL A 26 -14.08 2.63 5.87
C VAL A 26 -13.33 3.50 6.88
N VAL A 27 -12.01 3.66 6.70
CA VAL A 27 -11.18 4.62 7.46
C VAL A 27 -11.76 6.03 7.37
N ARG A 28 -12.15 6.46 6.16
CA ARG A 28 -12.77 7.77 5.93
C ARG A 28 -14.11 7.92 6.64
N LEU A 29 -14.94 6.88 6.63
CA LEU A 29 -16.25 6.85 7.31
C LEU A 29 -16.14 6.85 8.84
N THR A 30 -14.95 6.55 9.39
CA THR A 30 -14.68 6.47 10.83
C THR A 30 -13.65 7.51 11.29
N ARG A 31 -13.60 8.67 10.62
CA ARG A 31 -12.64 9.76 10.89
C ARG A 31 -12.69 10.31 12.33
N GLU A 32 -13.78 10.08 13.04
CA GLU A 32 -13.95 10.43 14.45
C GLU A 32 -13.20 9.48 15.41
N ILE A 33 -12.86 8.27 14.94
CA ILE A 33 -12.01 7.33 15.69
C ILE A 33 -10.55 7.71 15.46
N PRO A 34 -9.73 7.85 16.51
CA PRO A 34 -8.33 8.17 16.38
C PRO A 34 -7.57 7.23 15.43
N THR A 35 -6.72 7.80 14.59
CA THR A 35 -5.91 7.06 13.59
C THR A 35 -5.16 5.86 14.19
N MET A 36 -4.62 6.00 15.39
CA MET A 36 -3.82 4.94 16.03
C MET A 36 -4.67 3.75 16.48
N GLU A 37 -5.93 3.96 16.86
CA GLU A 37 -6.86 2.86 17.15
C GLU A 37 -7.23 2.10 15.88
N GLN A 38 -7.49 2.82 14.79
CA GLN A 38 -7.78 2.19 13.51
C GLN A 38 -6.60 1.34 13.03
N ILE A 39 -5.37 1.86 13.18
CA ILE A 39 -4.14 1.14 12.83
C ILE A 39 -3.92 -0.07 13.75
N PHE A 40 -4.17 0.08 15.05
CA PHE A 40 -4.09 -0.99 16.03
C PHE A 40 -5.06 -2.13 15.65
N MET A 41 -6.34 -1.82 15.47
CA MET A 41 -7.36 -2.81 15.08
C MET A 41 -7.01 -3.45 13.74
N ARG A 42 -6.65 -2.66 12.72
CA ARG A 42 -6.22 -3.15 11.42
C ARG A 42 -5.13 -4.23 11.52
N ASN A 43 -4.13 -4.00 12.36
CA ASN A 43 -2.97 -4.89 12.48
C ASN A 43 -3.20 -6.05 13.45
N LEU A 44 -4.07 -5.90 14.45
CA LEU A 44 -4.41 -6.97 15.38
C LEU A 44 -5.06 -8.16 14.66
N PHE A 45 -5.97 -7.90 13.72
CA PHE A 45 -6.64 -8.95 12.93
C PHE A 45 -5.64 -9.80 12.14
N ILE A 46 -4.75 -9.16 11.37
CA ILE A 46 -3.78 -9.91 10.58
C ILE A 46 -2.70 -10.56 11.45
N LEU A 47 -2.37 -9.98 12.60
CA LEU A 47 -1.44 -10.58 13.56
C LEU A 47 -1.99 -11.91 14.08
N ILE A 48 -3.25 -11.94 14.51
CA ILE A 48 -3.90 -13.17 14.99
C ILE A 48 -3.91 -14.23 13.88
N ALA A 49 -4.31 -13.84 12.66
CA ALA A 49 -4.33 -14.74 11.51
C ALA A 49 -2.92 -15.29 11.18
N ALA A 50 -1.91 -14.42 11.17
CA ALA A 50 -0.52 -14.82 10.89
C ALA A 50 0.02 -15.76 11.98
N CYS A 51 -0.19 -15.44 13.26
CA CYS A 51 0.22 -16.30 14.36
C CYS A 51 -0.41 -17.69 14.30
N TYR A 52 -1.72 -17.76 14.00
CA TYR A 52 -2.43 -19.02 13.83
C TYR A 52 -1.89 -19.83 12.65
N MET A 53 -1.66 -19.20 11.50
CA MET A 53 -1.12 -19.87 10.31
C MET A 53 0.32 -20.35 10.50
N ILE A 54 1.17 -19.56 11.18
CA ILE A 54 2.54 -19.97 11.52
C ILE A 54 2.51 -21.17 12.45
N HIS A 55 1.68 -21.14 13.50
CA HIS A 55 1.52 -22.24 14.44
C HIS A 55 1.12 -23.53 13.72
N ARG A 56 0.06 -23.46 12.91
CA ARG A 56 -0.48 -24.61 12.18
C ARG A 56 0.52 -25.23 11.20
N ASN A 57 1.33 -24.40 10.56
CA ASN A 57 2.28 -24.85 9.53
C ASN A 57 3.68 -25.15 10.08
N GLY A 58 3.89 -25.02 11.40
CA GLY A 58 5.22 -25.17 12.01
C GLY A 58 6.25 -24.14 11.50
N GLY A 59 5.79 -22.95 11.10
CA GLY A 59 6.63 -21.90 10.56
C GLY A 59 7.45 -21.17 11.64
N SER A 60 8.40 -20.34 11.22
CA SER A 60 9.17 -19.52 12.15
C SER A 60 8.47 -18.19 12.44
N TYR A 61 8.27 -17.87 13.72
CA TYR A 61 7.78 -16.55 14.12
C TYR A 61 8.82 -15.46 13.86
N PHE A 62 10.10 -15.74 14.06
CA PHE A 62 11.15 -14.73 13.94
C PHE A 62 11.82 -14.72 12.56
N GLY A 63 11.91 -15.86 11.89
CA GLY A 63 12.77 -16.01 10.72
C GLY A 63 14.26 -15.96 11.08
N GLU A 64 15.12 -16.05 10.07
CA GLU A 64 16.57 -16.10 10.32
C GLU A 64 17.15 -14.77 10.82
N ARG A 65 18.13 -14.84 11.74
CA ARG A 65 18.78 -13.67 12.36
C ARG A 65 19.37 -12.69 11.33
N LYS A 66 19.91 -13.20 10.23
CA LYS A 66 20.53 -12.40 9.16
C LYS A 66 19.53 -11.49 8.41
N TYR A 67 18.23 -11.78 8.48
CA TYR A 67 17.19 -11.00 7.80
C TYR A 67 16.41 -10.07 8.74
N GLN A 68 16.73 -10.05 10.04
CA GLN A 68 16.04 -9.22 11.04
C GLN A 68 16.10 -7.73 10.71
N VAL A 69 17.23 -7.23 10.18
CA VAL A 69 17.37 -5.82 9.77
C VAL A 69 16.39 -5.49 8.65
N GLY A 70 16.22 -6.38 7.68
CA GLY A 70 15.25 -6.22 6.59
C GLY A 70 13.79 -6.28 7.09
N LEU A 71 13.49 -7.20 8.01
CA LEU A 71 12.17 -7.32 8.64
C LEU A 71 11.81 -6.08 9.47
N PHE A 72 12.76 -5.57 10.26
CA PHE A 72 12.57 -4.36 11.06
C PHE A 72 12.42 -3.13 10.16
N GLY A 73 13.30 -2.97 9.16
CA GLY A 73 13.19 -1.90 8.17
C GLY A 73 11.85 -1.91 7.45
N ARG A 74 11.34 -3.09 7.06
CA ARG A 74 10.01 -3.25 6.46
C ARG A 74 8.91 -2.84 7.44
N SER A 75 9.05 -3.20 8.71
CA SER A 75 8.04 -2.94 9.72
C SER A 75 7.93 -1.45 10.04
N VAL A 76 9.07 -0.78 10.25
CA VAL A 76 9.14 0.67 10.52
C VAL A 76 8.63 1.47 9.33
N SER A 77 9.18 1.23 8.13
CA SER A 77 8.77 1.96 6.92
C SER A 77 7.29 1.73 6.58
N GLY A 78 6.80 0.49 6.72
CA GLY A 78 5.38 0.18 6.51
C GLY A 78 4.48 0.83 7.56
N PHE A 79 4.89 0.89 8.82
CA PHE A 79 4.12 1.53 9.89
C PHE A 79 4.04 3.04 9.68
N LEU A 80 5.17 3.70 9.40
CA LEU A 80 5.19 5.13 9.05
C LEU A 80 4.33 5.41 7.81
N GLY A 81 4.41 4.56 6.79
CA GLY A 81 3.57 4.67 5.60
C GLY A 81 2.08 4.57 5.90
N LEU A 82 1.70 3.67 6.81
CA LEU A 82 0.31 3.49 7.25
C LEU A 82 -0.20 4.68 8.07
N VAL A 83 0.58 5.16 9.05
CA VAL A 83 0.25 6.33 9.89
C VAL A 83 0.01 7.55 9.03
N THR A 84 0.95 7.85 8.13
CA THR A 84 0.87 9.01 7.24
C THR A 84 -0.26 8.89 6.21
N LEU A 85 -0.56 7.68 5.72
CA LEU A 85 -1.70 7.43 4.82
C LEU A 85 -3.04 7.65 5.52
N PHE A 86 -3.22 7.11 6.72
CA PHE A 86 -4.49 7.24 7.45
C PHE A 86 -4.74 8.68 7.87
N TYR A 87 -3.68 9.38 8.29
CA TYR A 87 -3.75 10.82 8.53
C TYR A 87 -4.20 11.58 7.28
N ALA A 88 -3.56 11.33 6.13
CA ALA A 88 -3.93 11.97 4.86
C ALA A 88 -5.38 11.67 4.47
N SER A 89 -5.81 10.41 4.53
CA SER A 89 -7.20 10.00 4.24
C SER A 89 -8.23 10.61 5.18
N SER A 90 -7.87 10.85 6.45
CA SER A 90 -8.79 11.49 7.40
C SER A 90 -8.96 12.99 7.13
N HIS A 91 -8.02 13.64 6.41
CA HIS A 91 -7.97 15.10 6.27
C HIS A 91 -8.02 15.61 4.81
N ALA A 92 -8.00 14.74 3.80
CA ALA A 92 -8.10 15.10 2.38
C ALA A 92 -9.03 14.16 1.62
N ALA A 93 -9.40 14.55 0.39
CA ALA A 93 -10.24 13.74 -0.49
C ALA A 93 -9.54 12.41 -0.83
N GLN A 94 -10.30 11.32 -0.81
CA GLN A 94 -9.73 9.98 -0.90
C GLN A 94 -9.06 9.73 -2.26
N GLY A 95 -9.61 10.31 -3.33
CA GLY A 95 -9.00 10.28 -4.66
C GLY A 95 -7.61 10.94 -4.71
N ASP A 96 -7.47 12.13 -4.12
CA ASP A 96 -6.22 12.90 -4.13
C ASP A 96 -5.13 12.15 -3.32
N VAL A 97 -5.49 11.64 -2.15
CA VAL A 97 -4.59 10.84 -1.28
C VAL A 97 -4.10 9.58 -2.00
N THR A 98 -5.00 8.84 -2.64
CA THR A 98 -4.62 7.62 -3.37
C THR A 98 -3.69 7.95 -4.53
N ILE A 99 -3.99 8.95 -5.35
CA ILE A 99 -3.14 9.30 -6.51
C ILE A 99 -1.71 9.63 -6.05
N LEU A 100 -1.54 10.40 -4.98
CA LEU A 100 -0.22 10.73 -4.43
C LEU A 100 0.48 9.51 -3.81
N ASN A 101 -0.23 8.68 -3.03
CA ASN A 101 0.32 7.45 -2.47
C ASN A 101 0.79 6.46 -3.56
N LYS A 102 0.17 6.51 -4.74
CA LYS A 102 0.56 5.72 -5.90
C LYS A 102 1.82 6.21 -6.58
N LEU A 103 2.56 7.16 -6.03
CA LEU A 103 3.99 7.31 -6.34
C LEU A 103 4.86 6.19 -5.72
N SER A 104 4.33 5.39 -4.78
CA SER A 104 5.10 4.29 -4.18
C SER A 104 5.74 3.31 -5.17
N PRO A 105 5.12 2.88 -6.29
CA PRO A 105 5.77 2.03 -7.29
C PRO A 105 7.00 2.67 -7.96
N ILE A 106 7.04 4.00 -8.05
CA ILE A 106 8.23 4.72 -8.54
C ILE A 106 9.39 4.51 -7.58
N PHE A 107 9.15 4.77 -6.30
CA PHE A 107 10.16 4.52 -5.26
C PHE A 107 10.55 3.04 -5.23
N VAL A 108 9.60 2.11 -5.37
CA VAL A 108 9.92 0.68 -5.48
C VAL A 108 10.87 0.41 -6.63
N THR A 109 10.57 0.94 -7.82
CA THR A 109 11.40 0.76 -9.01
C THR A 109 12.81 1.32 -8.80
N LEU A 110 12.93 2.56 -8.33
CA LEU A 110 14.23 3.21 -8.08
C LEU A 110 15.05 2.44 -7.04
N LEU A 111 14.44 2.09 -5.91
CA LEU A 111 15.12 1.38 -4.82
C LEU A 111 15.46 -0.06 -5.22
N ALA A 112 14.62 -0.74 -6.01
CA ALA A 112 14.93 -2.08 -6.51
C ALA A 112 16.11 -2.07 -7.49
N VAL A 113 16.22 -1.05 -8.36
CA VAL A 113 17.38 -0.87 -9.24
C VAL A 113 18.65 -0.65 -8.42
N VAL A 114 18.61 0.21 -7.40
CA VAL A 114 19.81 0.55 -6.59
C VAL A 114 20.22 -0.59 -5.65
N PHE A 115 19.28 -1.12 -4.87
CA PHE A 115 19.59 -2.07 -3.79
C PHE A 115 19.52 -3.54 -4.22
N MET A 116 18.63 -3.87 -5.16
CA MET A 116 18.46 -5.24 -5.65
C MET A 116 19.15 -5.48 -7.01
N LYS A 117 19.71 -4.42 -7.62
CA LYS A 117 20.34 -4.47 -8.95
C LYS A 117 19.39 -4.97 -10.04
N GLU A 118 18.10 -4.72 -9.89
CA GLU A 118 17.12 -4.99 -10.95
C GLU A 118 17.42 -4.12 -12.19
N LYS A 119 17.21 -4.67 -13.38
CA LYS A 119 17.39 -3.90 -14.62
C LYS A 119 16.20 -2.99 -14.85
N MET A 120 16.44 -1.69 -14.98
CA MET A 120 15.42 -0.74 -15.37
C MET A 120 15.11 -0.88 -16.85
N LEU A 121 13.84 -1.08 -17.19
CA LEU A 121 13.38 -1.04 -18.57
C LEU A 121 13.41 0.41 -19.07
N PRO A 122 13.83 0.67 -20.31
CA PRO A 122 13.87 2.04 -20.85
C PRO A 122 12.52 2.76 -20.77
N ILE A 123 11.42 2.02 -20.89
CA ILE A 123 10.05 2.54 -20.78
C ILE A 123 9.69 3.05 -19.38
N GLN A 124 10.38 2.60 -18.33
CA GLN A 124 10.09 3.02 -16.96
C GLN A 124 10.47 4.48 -16.74
N VAL A 125 11.48 5.01 -17.43
CA VAL A 125 11.91 6.41 -17.30
C VAL A 125 10.80 7.40 -17.70
N PRO A 126 10.23 7.34 -18.93
CA PRO A 126 9.12 8.22 -19.30
C PRO A 126 7.86 7.95 -18.46
N ALA A 127 7.61 6.70 -18.03
CA ALA A 127 6.49 6.39 -17.14
C ALA A 127 6.64 7.03 -15.75
N LEU A 128 7.86 7.06 -15.20
CA LEU A 128 8.18 7.79 -13.97
C LEU A 128 7.90 9.28 -14.13
N ALA A 129 8.37 9.90 -15.22
CA ALA A 129 8.15 11.31 -15.50
C ALA A 129 6.64 11.62 -15.58
N LEU A 130 5.88 10.80 -16.31
CA LEU A 130 4.43 10.96 -16.44
C LEU A 130 3.70 10.81 -15.10
N SER A 131 4.18 9.92 -14.23
CA SER A 131 3.60 9.72 -12.91
C SER A 131 3.85 10.90 -11.96
N VAL A 132 5.06 11.48 -12.02
CA VAL A 132 5.40 12.71 -11.29
C VAL A 132 4.57 13.90 -11.77
N LEU A 133 4.36 14.03 -13.09
CA LEU A 133 3.47 15.03 -13.66
C LEU A 133 2.01 14.85 -13.20
N GLY A 134 1.51 13.61 -13.18
CA GLY A 134 0.18 13.32 -12.67
C GLY A 134 0.02 13.71 -11.19
N ALA A 135 1.01 13.39 -10.37
CA ALA A 135 1.01 13.75 -8.95
C ALA A 135 1.11 15.26 -8.71
N SER A 136 1.89 16.01 -9.51
CA SER A 136 1.99 17.46 -9.36
C SER A 136 0.67 18.18 -9.68
N ILE A 137 -0.09 17.67 -10.67
CA ILE A 137 -1.42 18.19 -11.01
C ILE A 137 -2.42 17.97 -9.86
N VAL A 138 -2.32 16.83 -9.15
CA VAL A 138 -3.20 16.54 -8.00
C VAL A 138 -2.78 17.30 -6.75
N PHE A 139 -1.48 17.43 -6.50
CA PHE A 139 -0.97 18.11 -5.31
C PHE A 139 -1.40 19.59 -5.25
N ARG A 140 -1.61 20.22 -6.43
CA ARG A 140 -1.95 21.65 -6.66
C ARG A 140 -2.22 22.44 -5.37
N PRO A 141 -1.16 22.93 -4.70
CA PRO A 141 -1.32 23.68 -3.47
C PRO A 141 -1.99 25.01 -3.82
N SER A 142 -3.13 25.30 -3.20
CA SER A 142 -3.72 26.63 -3.22
C SER A 142 -3.17 27.42 -2.03
N PHE A 143 -2.93 28.72 -2.21
CA PHE A 143 -2.43 29.62 -1.16
C PHE A 143 -3.32 29.64 0.10
N GLN A 144 -4.57 29.16 0.01
CA GLN A 144 -5.52 29.07 1.13
C GLN A 144 -5.68 27.65 1.70
N SER A 145 -5.04 26.63 1.12
CA SER A 145 -5.20 25.23 1.51
C SER A 145 -4.06 24.75 2.40
N ASN A 146 -4.37 24.02 3.48
CA ASN A 146 -3.35 23.33 4.27
C ASN A 146 -2.74 22.19 3.43
N PRO A 147 -1.44 22.25 3.05
CA PRO A 147 -0.82 21.24 2.22
C PRO A 147 -0.47 19.96 3.00
N LEU A 148 -0.53 19.99 4.34
CA LEU A 148 -0.05 18.93 5.21
C LEU A 148 -0.63 17.55 4.88
N PRO A 149 -1.95 17.36 4.65
CA PRO A 149 -2.49 16.04 4.31
C PRO A 149 -1.90 15.45 3.02
N LEU A 150 -1.66 16.29 2.01
CA LEU A 150 -1.08 15.85 0.73
C LEU A 150 0.42 15.57 0.86
N VAL A 151 1.14 16.34 1.68
CA VAL A 151 2.53 16.05 2.05
C VAL A 151 2.63 14.70 2.78
N MET A 152 1.68 14.41 3.68
CA MET A 152 1.61 13.11 4.36
C MET A 152 1.31 11.96 3.39
N ALA A 153 0.49 12.19 2.36
CA ALA A 153 0.27 11.20 1.30
C ALA A 153 1.56 10.92 0.48
N LEU A 154 2.37 11.95 0.20
CA LEU A 154 3.68 11.80 -0.45
C LEU A 154 4.69 11.07 0.44
N LEU A 155 4.75 11.41 1.72
CA LEU A 155 5.60 10.72 2.70
C LEU A 155 5.19 9.25 2.84
N SER A 156 3.89 8.97 2.80
CA SER A 156 3.35 7.62 2.74
C SER A 156 3.82 6.89 1.47
N ALA A 157 3.83 7.55 0.32
CA ALA A 157 4.31 6.96 -0.93
C ALA A 157 5.78 6.53 -0.83
N LEU A 158 6.64 7.39 -0.28
CA LEU A 158 8.06 7.12 -0.09
C LEU A 158 8.29 5.95 0.88
N THR A 159 7.72 6.03 2.07
CA THR A 159 7.90 5.01 3.13
C THR A 159 7.27 3.67 2.75
N SER A 160 6.10 3.69 2.09
CA SER A 160 5.52 2.48 1.50
C SER A 160 6.38 1.92 0.38
N GLY A 161 7.03 2.78 -0.43
CA GLY A 161 7.98 2.35 -1.46
C GLY A 161 9.15 1.57 -0.87
N ILE A 162 9.76 2.09 0.20
CA ILE A 162 10.81 1.39 0.96
C ILE A 162 10.30 0.05 1.49
N ALA A 163 9.12 0.05 2.12
CA ALA A 163 8.49 -1.16 2.65
C ALA A 163 8.29 -2.21 1.56
N TYR A 164 7.74 -1.82 0.40
CA TYR A 164 7.47 -2.73 -0.70
C TYR A 164 8.74 -3.23 -1.39
N THR A 165 9.80 -2.41 -1.51
CA THR A 165 11.12 -2.90 -1.94
C THR A 165 11.65 -3.94 -0.98
N LEU A 166 11.48 -3.75 0.34
CA LEU A 166 11.91 -4.74 1.32
C LEU A 166 11.09 -6.04 1.26
N LEU A 167 9.81 -6.00 0.84
CA LEU A 167 9.06 -7.23 0.52
C LEU A 167 9.72 -7.97 -0.64
N GLY A 168 10.09 -7.27 -1.71
CA GLY A 168 10.83 -7.84 -2.84
C GLY A 168 12.21 -8.36 -2.43
N TYR A 169 12.93 -7.68 -1.54
CA TYR A 169 14.22 -8.15 -1.03
C TYR A 169 14.07 -9.42 -0.19
N LEU A 170 13.02 -9.53 0.63
CA LEU A 170 12.76 -10.68 1.51
C LEU A 170 12.11 -11.88 0.78
N LYS A 171 11.72 -11.69 -0.48
CA LYS A 171 11.25 -12.76 -1.36
C LYS A 171 12.20 -13.96 -1.31
N ASP A 172 11.63 -15.14 -1.12
CA ASP A 172 12.31 -16.44 -1.05
C ASP A 172 13.38 -16.56 0.05
N LYS A 173 13.50 -15.56 0.94
CA LYS A 173 14.43 -15.52 2.07
C LYS A 173 13.73 -15.68 3.42
N VAL A 174 12.50 -15.16 3.52
CA VAL A 174 11.67 -15.24 4.72
C VAL A 174 10.24 -15.60 4.31
N ASP A 175 9.57 -16.42 5.12
CA ASP A 175 8.18 -16.76 4.84
C ASP A 175 7.25 -15.53 4.91
N ALA A 176 6.22 -15.51 4.08
CA ALA A 176 5.27 -14.40 3.98
C ALA A 176 4.55 -14.15 5.31
N MET A 177 4.14 -15.20 6.03
CA MET A 177 3.43 -15.04 7.29
C MET A 177 4.35 -14.48 8.37
N THR A 178 5.63 -14.87 8.38
CA THR A 178 6.66 -14.28 9.26
C THR A 178 6.83 -12.78 9.00
N ILE A 179 6.89 -12.37 7.72
CA ILE A 179 7.00 -10.95 7.34
C ILE A 179 5.77 -10.16 7.81
N ILE A 180 4.57 -10.71 7.57
CA ILE A 180 3.31 -10.11 8.00
C ILE A 180 3.24 -10.00 9.52
N MET A 181 3.64 -11.05 10.23
CA MET A 181 3.64 -11.09 11.69
C MET A 181 4.60 -10.05 12.27
N HIS A 182 5.80 -9.85 11.72
CA HIS A 182 6.72 -8.79 12.16
C HIS A 182 6.11 -7.40 12.00
N PHE A 183 5.60 -7.11 10.81
CA PHE A 183 5.00 -5.81 10.52
C PHE A 183 3.77 -5.53 11.39
N SER A 184 2.90 -6.52 11.57
CA SER A 184 1.69 -6.37 12.37
C SER A 184 1.98 -6.27 13.86
N THR A 185 2.92 -7.06 14.38
CA THR A 185 3.40 -6.95 15.78
C THR A 185 3.98 -5.56 16.03
N PHE A 186 4.89 -5.11 15.16
CA PHE A 186 5.49 -3.78 15.27
C PHE A 186 4.41 -2.68 15.24
N SER A 187 3.42 -2.80 14.36
CA SER A 187 2.36 -1.81 14.24
C SER A 187 1.42 -1.80 15.44
N VAL A 188 1.07 -2.97 15.99
CA VAL A 188 0.26 -3.10 17.21
C VAL A 188 1.00 -2.45 18.39
N VAL A 189 2.24 -2.87 18.64
CA VAL A 189 3.07 -2.34 19.75
C VAL A 189 3.35 -0.85 19.55
N GLY A 190 3.67 -0.44 18.32
CA GLY A 190 3.97 0.94 17.98
C GLY A 190 2.77 1.88 18.08
N SER A 191 1.53 1.37 17.97
CA SER A 191 0.31 2.18 18.12
C SER A 191 -0.10 2.37 19.58
N LEU A 192 0.23 1.42 20.48
CA LEU A 192 -0.23 1.44 21.88
C LEU A 192 0.12 2.74 22.63
N PRO A 193 1.37 3.27 22.62
CA PRO A 193 1.69 4.48 23.37
C PRO A 193 0.89 5.70 22.91
N PHE A 194 0.59 5.78 21.61
CA PHE A 194 -0.14 6.90 21.03
C PHE A 194 -1.66 6.75 21.15
N MET A 195 -2.14 5.56 21.54
CA MET A 195 -3.55 5.28 21.79
C MET A 195 -3.97 5.67 23.21
N ILE A 196 -3.08 5.53 24.20
CA ILE A 196 -3.39 5.79 25.61
C ILE A 196 -3.90 7.22 25.85
N GLY A 197 -3.34 8.22 25.15
CA GLY A 197 -3.67 9.63 25.36
C GLY A 197 -4.96 10.11 24.70
N ASN A 198 -5.53 9.36 23.75
CA ASN A 198 -6.68 9.79 22.96
C ASN A 198 -7.70 8.68 22.71
N PHE A 199 -7.68 7.60 23.50
CA PHE A 199 -8.54 6.43 23.27
C PHE A 199 -10.03 6.77 23.33
N VAL A 200 -10.77 6.38 22.30
CA VAL A 200 -12.22 6.51 22.17
C VAL A 200 -12.85 5.12 22.21
N VAL A 201 -13.81 4.91 23.11
CA VAL A 201 -14.57 3.66 23.12
C VAL A 201 -15.52 3.67 21.92
N PRO A 202 -15.38 2.74 20.95
CA PRO A 202 -16.22 2.72 19.77
C PRO A 202 -17.64 2.27 20.12
N SER A 203 -18.63 2.94 19.54
CA SER A 203 -20.01 2.43 19.49
C SER A 203 -20.08 1.11 18.70
N LEU A 204 -21.20 0.40 18.78
CA LEU A 204 -21.36 -0.88 18.08
C LEU A 204 -21.19 -0.75 16.55
N SER A 205 -21.69 0.33 15.95
CA SER A 205 -21.52 0.61 14.52
C SER A 205 -20.05 0.91 14.18
N GLN A 206 -19.37 1.70 14.99
CA GLN A 206 -17.94 1.98 14.85
C GLN A 206 -17.08 0.72 15.01
N LEU A 207 -17.46 -0.17 15.93
CA LEU A 207 -16.79 -1.47 16.10
C LEU A 207 -16.93 -2.32 14.84
N LEU A 208 -18.12 -2.37 14.22
CA LEU A 208 -18.31 -3.08 12.94
C LEU A 208 -17.42 -2.50 11.83
N PHE A 209 -17.28 -1.17 11.75
CA PHE A 209 -16.37 -0.54 10.80
C PHE A 209 -14.90 -0.83 11.11
N LEU A 210 -14.48 -0.85 12.38
CA LEU A 210 -13.13 -1.25 12.78
C LEU A 210 -12.82 -2.71 12.41
N ILE A 211 -13.81 -3.60 12.53
CA ILE A 211 -13.69 -5.00 12.06
C ILE A 211 -13.52 -5.02 10.54
N LEU A 212 -14.28 -4.23 9.78
CA LEU A 212 -14.14 -4.13 8.33
C LEU A 212 -12.76 -3.58 7.92
N ILE A 213 -12.24 -2.58 8.64
CA ILE A 213 -10.85 -2.10 8.47
C ILE A 213 -9.87 -3.24 8.72
N GLY A 214 -10.07 -4.02 9.78
CA GLY A 214 -9.33 -5.24 10.10
C GLY A 214 -9.33 -6.24 8.94
N VAL A 215 -10.50 -6.60 8.43
CA VAL A 215 -10.67 -7.60 7.36
C VAL A 215 -10.04 -7.13 6.06
N PHE A 216 -10.43 -5.96 5.55
CA PHE A 216 -9.91 -5.45 4.28
C PHE A 216 -8.42 -5.11 4.35
N GLY A 217 -7.95 -4.58 5.49
CA GLY A 217 -6.53 -4.35 5.73
C GLY A 217 -5.74 -5.64 5.79
N SER A 218 -6.29 -6.69 6.40
CA SER A 218 -5.67 -8.01 6.47
C SER A 218 -5.54 -8.64 5.09
N LEU A 219 -6.63 -8.64 4.31
CA LEU A 219 -6.64 -9.15 2.94
C LEU A 219 -5.66 -8.38 2.05
N GLY A 220 -5.71 -7.05 2.10
CA GLY A 220 -4.78 -6.19 1.35
C GLY A 220 -3.32 -6.48 1.68
N GLN A 221 -3.00 -6.59 2.97
CA GLN A 221 -1.64 -6.85 3.43
C GLN A 221 -1.14 -8.26 3.09
N ALA A 222 -2.00 -9.27 3.17
CA ALA A 222 -1.66 -10.62 2.76
C ALA A 222 -1.37 -10.63 1.25
N PHE A 223 -2.30 -10.13 0.45
CA PHE A 223 -2.19 -10.12 -1.01
C PHE A 223 -0.99 -9.33 -1.50
N ILE A 224 -0.69 -8.15 -0.96
CA ILE A 224 0.51 -7.40 -1.39
C ILE A 224 1.79 -8.16 -1.07
N THR A 225 1.86 -8.78 0.12
CA THR A 225 3.04 -9.57 0.53
C THR A 225 3.26 -10.74 -0.42
N TYR A 226 2.19 -11.46 -0.78
CA TYR A 226 2.28 -12.54 -1.75
C TYR A 226 2.57 -12.03 -3.17
N ALA A 227 2.00 -10.89 -3.60
CA ALA A 227 2.26 -10.32 -4.92
C ALA A 227 3.77 -10.12 -5.17
N TYR A 228 4.47 -9.53 -4.19
CA TYR A 228 5.93 -9.33 -4.25
C TYR A 228 6.76 -10.61 -4.21
N ARG A 229 6.18 -11.78 -3.89
CA ARG A 229 6.88 -13.07 -4.00
C ARG A 229 6.90 -13.60 -5.43
N TYR A 230 5.92 -13.26 -6.25
CA TYR A 230 5.71 -13.93 -7.53
C TYR A 230 6.42 -13.30 -8.73
N ALA A 231 6.89 -12.06 -8.63
CA ALA A 231 7.56 -11.34 -9.72
C ALA A 231 8.57 -10.31 -9.17
N PRO A 232 9.48 -9.77 -9.99
CA PRO A 232 10.39 -8.68 -9.60
C PRO A 232 9.63 -7.48 -9.03
N ALA A 233 10.26 -6.77 -8.09
CA ALA A 233 9.58 -5.71 -7.34
C ALA A 233 9.18 -4.53 -8.22
N SER A 234 10.10 -4.11 -9.11
CA SER A 234 9.84 -3.05 -10.09
C SER A 234 8.70 -3.39 -11.05
N GLU A 235 8.57 -4.66 -11.43
CA GLU A 235 7.54 -5.10 -12.36
C GLU A 235 6.17 -5.24 -11.70
N ILE A 236 6.09 -5.85 -10.52
CA ILE A 236 4.81 -6.11 -9.86
C ILE A 236 4.18 -4.85 -9.26
N SER A 237 5.01 -3.90 -8.83
CA SER A 237 4.54 -2.67 -8.17
C SER A 237 3.62 -1.83 -9.05
N ILE A 238 3.77 -1.89 -10.38
CA ILE A 238 2.99 -1.13 -11.35
C ILE A 238 1.50 -1.53 -11.29
N TYR A 239 1.19 -2.78 -11.01
CA TYR A 239 -0.22 -3.21 -10.93
C TYR A 239 -0.96 -2.61 -9.72
N ASN A 240 -0.22 -2.05 -8.75
CA ASN A 240 -0.79 -1.32 -7.63
C ASN A 240 -1.54 -0.04 -8.09
N TYR A 241 -1.23 0.50 -9.27
CA TYR A 241 -1.95 1.63 -9.87
C TYR A 241 -3.44 1.38 -10.11
N SER A 242 -3.86 0.11 -10.23
CA SER A 242 -5.28 -0.27 -10.26
C SER A 242 -6.08 0.27 -9.06
N GLY A 243 -5.42 0.51 -7.92
CA GLY A 243 -6.04 1.11 -6.75
C GLY A 243 -6.55 2.53 -6.95
N ILE A 244 -6.05 3.27 -7.94
CA ILE A 244 -6.59 4.60 -8.31
C ILE A 244 -8.03 4.45 -8.76
N LEU A 245 -8.29 3.51 -9.66
CA LEU A 245 -9.63 3.25 -10.19
C LEU A 245 -10.59 2.86 -9.06
N PHE A 246 -10.21 1.89 -8.22
CA PHE A 246 -11.04 1.46 -7.10
C PHE A 246 -11.30 2.59 -6.10
N SER A 247 -10.28 3.39 -5.78
CA SER A 247 -10.42 4.50 -4.84
C SER A 247 -11.30 5.62 -5.38
N LEU A 248 -11.23 5.93 -6.68
CA LEU A 248 -12.11 6.94 -7.29
C LEU A 248 -13.56 6.44 -7.34
N LEU A 249 -13.77 5.17 -7.71
CA LEU A 249 -15.10 4.55 -7.73
C LEU A 249 -15.73 4.54 -6.34
N PHE A 250 -15.00 4.07 -5.32
CA PHE A 250 -15.53 4.07 -3.96
C PHE A 250 -15.67 5.46 -3.36
N GLY A 251 -14.76 6.40 -3.68
CA GLY A 251 -14.92 7.80 -3.28
C GLY A 251 -16.19 8.43 -3.84
N LEU A 252 -16.50 8.18 -5.11
CA LEU A 252 -17.72 8.69 -5.74
C LEU A 252 -18.98 8.00 -5.19
N ILE A 253 -19.00 6.66 -5.16
CA ILE A 253 -20.21 5.88 -4.85
C ILE A 253 -20.52 5.84 -3.36
N VAL A 254 -19.50 5.69 -2.51
CA VAL A 254 -19.68 5.48 -1.06
C VAL A 254 -19.56 6.78 -0.28
N LEU A 255 -18.60 7.64 -0.65
CA LEU A 255 -18.35 8.89 0.08
C LEU A 255 -19.07 10.10 -0.55
N GLY A 256 -19.63 9.96 -1.75
CA GLY A 256 -20.24 11.07 -2.48
C GLY A 256 -19.25 12.18 -2.83
N GLU A 257 -17.94 11.88 -2.85
CA GLU A 257 -16.91 12.89 -3.10
C GLU A 257 -16.90 13.26 -4.59
N PRO A 258 -17.06 14.55 -4.95
CA PRO A 258 -16.99 14.97 -6.35
C PRO A 258 -15.58 14.76 -6.87
N VAL A 259 -15.47 14.09 -8.03
CA VAL A 259 -14.18 13.89 -8.68
C VAL A 259 -13.76 15.18 -9.36
N LYS A 260 -12.75 15.85 -8.80
CA LYS A 260 -12.21 17.08 -9.39
C LYS A 260 -11.55 16.77 -10.74
N PHE A 261 -11.63 17.73 -11.66
CA PHE A 261 -10.97 17.64 -12.96
C PHE A 261 -9.46 17.39 -12.86
N THR A 262 -8.80 17.97 -11.85
CA THR A 262 -7.37 17.73 -11.55
C THR A 262 -7.10 16.27 -11.18
N SER A 263 -7.96 15.67 -10.35
CA SER A 263 -7.85 14.26 -9.96
C SER A 263 -8.10 13.33 -11.14
N MET A 264 -9.00 13.70 -12.07
CA MET A 264 -9.22 12.96 -13.32
C MET A 264 -7.97 12.98 -14.20
N ILE A 265 -7.39 14.16 -14.46
CA ILE A 265 -6.19 14.29 -15.30
C ILE A 265 -5.02 13.58 -14.65
N GLY A 266 -4.73 13.86 -13.38
CA GLY A 266 -3.61 13.25 -12.68
C GLY A 266 -3.73 11.73 -12.57
N GLY A 267 -4.92 11.23 -12.25
CA GLY A 267 -5.22 9.80 -12.25
C GLY A 267 -5.06 9.17 -13.63
N ALA A 268 -5.51 9.84 -14.70
CA ALA A 268 -5.35 9.37 -16.08
C ALA A 268 -3.88 9.32 -16.52
N LEU A 269 -3.06 10.31 -16.17
CA LEU A 269 -1.63 10.32 -16.47
C LEU A 269 -0.89 9.17 -15.77
N ILE A 270 -1.19 8.95 -14.48
CA ILE A 270 -0.59 7.85 -13.73
C ILE A 270 -1.06 6.49 -14.28
N ALA A 271 -2.36 6.35 -14.61
CA ALA A 271 -2.88 5.15 -15.23
C ALA A 271 -2.24 4.89 -16.60
N ALA A 272 -2.06 5.92 -17.43
CA ALA A 272 -1.37 5.83 -18.71
C ALA A 272 0.09 5.40 -18.55
N ALA A 273 0.81 5.94 -17.55
CA ALA A 273 2.17 5.53 -17.23
C ALA A 273 2.23 4.02 -16.91
N SER A 274 1.27 3.53 -16.11
CA SER A 274 1.19 2.11 -15.76
C SER A 274 0.91 1.22 -16.97
N LEU A 275 -0.02 1.63 -17.83
CA LEU A 275 -0.40 0.89 -19.03
C LEU A 275 0.76 0.86 -20.04
N MET A 276 1.50 1.96 -20.16
CA MET A 276 2.69 2.06 -21.00
C MET A 276 3.74 1.01 -20.60
N VAL A 277 4.08 0.91 -19.31
CA VAL A 277 5.05 -0.09 -18.83
C VAL A 277 4.50 -1.51 -18.97
N PHE A 278 3.21 -1.72 -18.72
CA PHE A 278 2.56 -3.01 -18.89
C PHE A 278 2.66 -3.54 -20.33
N VAL A 279 2.26 -2.72 -21.31
CA VAL A 279 2.26 -3.10 -22.73
C VAL A 279 3.68 -3.38 -23.21
N TYR A 280 4.64 -2.55 -22.82
CA TYR A 280 6.05 -2.74 -23.18
C TYR A 280 6.63 -4.02 -22.59
N SER A 281 6.42 -4.26 -21.29
CA SER A 281 6.90 -5.46 -20.59
C SER A 281 6.28 -6.74 -21.15
N SER A 282 5.00 -6.68 -21.54
CA SER A 282 4.29 -7.80 -22.17
C SER A 282 4.79 -8.10 -23.59
N ARG A 283 5.29 -7.10 -24.32
CA ARG A 283 5.89 -7.29 -25.65
C ARG A 283 7.30 -7.87 -25.58
N ILE A 284 8.10 -7.48 -24.59
CA ILE A 284 9.43 -8.07 -24.36
C ILE A 284 9.32 -9.51 -23.88
N GLY A 285 8.42 -9.79 -22.94
CA GLY A 285 8.21 -11.16 -22.42
C GLY A 285 7.62 -12.15 -23.44
N LYS A 286 7.16 -11.68 -24.62
CA LYS A 286 6.77 -12.53 -25.76
C LYS A 286 7.92 -12.81 -26.74
N LYS A 287 9.05 -12.12 -26.60
CA LYS A 287 10.24 -12.25 -27.47
C LYS A 287 11.33 -13.17 -26.88
N ILE A 288 11.07 -13.76 -25.71
CA ILE A 288 11.90 -14.77 -25.04
C ILE A 288 11.05 -16.03 -24.97
#